data_AF-A0AAE1X7P6-F1
#
_entry.id   AF-A0AAE1X7P6-F1
#
_cell.length_a   1.000
_cell.length_b   1.000
_cell.length_c   1.000
_cell.angle_alpha   90.00
_cell.angle_beta   90.00
_cell.angle_gamma   90.00
#
_symmetry.space_group_name_H-M   'P 1'
#
loop_
_entity.id
_entity.type
_entity.pdbx_description
1 polymer ?
#
loop_
_entity_poly.entity_id
_entity_poly.type
_entity_poly.pdbx_seq_one_letter_code
_entity_poly.pdbx_strand_id
1 'polypeptide(L)'
;MRLQILQSALEIFSVRLICWKRQKSLQVLPCSYFHVLSSSLWASGSQGWPLKSFPGKQELLTKAMSLAQRVSGTFHASLCAEAKILSNEHKSLSELMQCHISSKQYESHVGEVLSIRKLLDAHFRIKSAKYELEPELHIDPTLCIDRISKNQVSGGTLVYVWYLWKLHSLEIFECLDTLERLDFIRCEGTVKLCFSYFGVRLRHDLSVTCLLLNPDAAWVRNVDKRFMLRHRNVVTLDARHFASAARKYWHQELLSVGLRVLEALHALYKCSLVNPLSKYYQKCVSNLHFDITKFVESNSLDIKKDDTRKLQNFLQLSTKYFEIVFPFDPRVCIRRYISLRESELPRIY
;
A
#
# COMPACT_ATOMS: atom_id res chain seq x y z
N MET A 1 -3.50 29.85 -55.84
CA MET A 1 -4.17 28.59 -55.46
C MET A 1 -3.22 27.41 -55.18
N ARG A 2 -2.17 27.15 -55.99
CA ARG A 2 -1.23 26.02 -55.74
C ARG A 2 -0.31 26.18 -54.52
N LEU A 3 0.05 27.40 -54.11
CA LEU A 3 0.92 27.66 -52.95
C LEU A 3 0.23 27.43 -51.59
N GLN A 4 -1.06 27.79 -51.45
CA GLN A 4 -1.82 27.57 -50.21
C GLN A 4 -2.03 26.07 -49.91
N ILE A 5 -2.23 25.25 -50.94
CA ILE A 5 -2.44 23.80 -50.78
C ILE A 5 -1.16 23.10 -50.27
N LEU A 6 0.02 23.54 -50.72
CA LEU A 6 1.32 23.02 -50.25
C LEU A 6 1.61 23.42 -48.80
N GLN A 7 1.20 24.63 -48.39
CA GLN A 7 1.39 25.14 -47.04
C GLN A 7 0.45 24.43 -46.03
N SER A 8 -0.82 24.22 -46.39
CA SER A 8 -1.74 23.39 -45.60
C SER A 8 -1.29 21.92 -45.50
N ALA A 9 -0.70 21.36 -46.56
CA ALA A 9 -0.20 19.99 -46.54
C ALA A 9 1.02 19.82 -45.61
N LEU A 10 1.94 20.80 -45.57
CA LEU A 10 3.09 20.82 -44.67
C LEU A 10 2.68 20.99 -43.19
N GLU A 11 1.66 21.80 -42.90
CA GLU A 11 1.10 21.94 -41.55
C GLU A 11 0.38 20.67 -41.08
N ILE A 12 -0.37 20.00 -41.95
CA ILE A 12 -1.01 18.71 -41.60
C ILE A 12 0.05 17.62 -41.38
N PHE A 13 1.13 17.60 -42.16
CA PHE A 13 2.23 16.67 -41.98
C PHE A 13 3.02 16.95 -40.69
N SER A 14 3.25 18.22 -40.34
CA SER A 14 3.95 18.59 -39.10
C SER A 14 3.10 18.28 -37.87
N VAL A 15 1.80 18.53 -37.89
CA VAL A 15 0.86 18.18 -36.81
C VAL A 15 0.74 16.65 -36.67
N ARG A 16 0.69 15.89 -37.76
CA ARG A 16 0.69 14.41 -37.71
C ARG A 16 2.03 13.84 -37.24
N LEU A 17 3.15 14.44 -37.61
CA LEU A 17 4.48 14.02 -37.15
C LEU A 17 4.70 14.37 -35.67
N ILE A 18 4.17 15.50 -35.20
CA ILE A 18 4.15 15.90 -33.79
C ILE A 18 3.24 14.96 -32.99
N CYS A 19 2.02 14.66 -33.47
CA CYS A 19 1.14 13.67 -32.85
C CYS A 19 1.78 12.28 -32.83
N TRP A 20 2.42 11.84 -33.92
CA TRP A 20 3.12 10.55 -33.99
C TRP A 20 4.33 10.51 -33.05
N LYS A 21 5.14 11.58 -32.98
CA LYS A 21 6.25 11.68 -32.01
C LYS A 21 5.75 11.73 -30.57
N ARG A 22 4.62 12.41 -30.31
CA ARG A 22 3.96 12.50 -28.99
C ARG A 22 3.39 11.13 -28.58
N GLN A 23 2.85 10.37 -29.53
CA GLN A 23 2.30 9.03 -29.32
C GLN A 23 3.41 7.97 -29.18
N LYS A 24 4.54 8.12 -29.89
CA LYS A 24 5.75 7.30 -29.68
C LYS A 24 6.44 7.62 -28.35
N SER A 25 6.53 8.88 -27.94
CA SER A 25 7.07 9.24 -26.62
C SER A 25 6.14 8.78 -25.50
N LEU A 26 4.82 8.86 -25.67
CA LEU A 26 3.81 8.25 -24.78
C LEU A 26 3.89 6.72 -24.73
N GLN A 27 4.45 6.03 -25.74
CA GLN A 27 4.71 4.58 -25.71
C GLN A 27 6.05 4.21 -25.04
N VAL A 28 7.08 5.07 -25.12
CA VAL A 28 8.43 4.80 -24.57
C VAL A 28 8.55 5.20 -23.10
N LEU A 29 7.86 6.26 -22.66
CA LEU A 29 7.84 6.72 -21.26
C LEU A 29 7.35 5.65 -20.27
N PRO A 30 6.20 4.98 -20.49
CA PRO A 30 5.69 3.99 -19.57
C PRO A 30 6.62 2.78 -19.48
N CYS A 31 7.41 2.50 -20.52
CA CYS A 31 8.22 1.29 -20.58
C CYS A 31 9.39 1.26 -19.60
N SER A 32 10.14 2.36 -19.48
CA SER A 32 11.32 2.41 -18.61
C SER A 32 10.91 2.38 -17.14
N TYR A 33 9.88 3.15 -16.78
CA TYR A 33 9.35 3.17 -15.42
C TYR A 33 8.69 1.85 -15.01
N PHE A 34 7.78 1.30 -15.83
CA PHE A 34 7.15 0.00 -15.51
C PHE A 34 8.17 -1.11 -15.40
N HIS A 35 9.23 -1.07 -16.21
CA HIS A 35 10.33 -2.02 -16.07
C HIS A 35 11.05 -1.84 -14.72
N VAL A 36 11.32 -0.62 -14.26
CA VAL A 36 11.93 -0.39 -12.95
C VAL A 36 11.04 -0.87 -11.81
N LEU A 37 9.76 -0.54 -11.82
CA LEU A 37 8.81 -0.96 -10.79
C LEU A 37 8.69 -2.49 -10.76
N SER A 38 8.42 -3.10 -11.91
CA SER A 38 8.27 -4.55 -12.05
C SER A 38 9.55 -5.29 -11.67
N SER A 39 10.73 -4.82 -12.08
CA SER A 39 12.01 -5.44 -11.72
C SER A 39 12.36 -5.24 -10.25
N SER A 40 11.93 -4.13 -9.64
CA SER A 40 12.10 -3.92 -8.20
C SER A 40 11.22 -4.86 -7.38
N LEU A 41 9.99 -5.12 -7.81
CA LEU A 41 9.07 -6.01 -7.09
C LEU A 41 9.38 -7.49 -7.37
N TRP A 42 9.56 -7.84 -8.65
CA TRP A 42 9.52 -9.22 -9.14
C TRP A 42 10.85 -9.72 -9.68
N ALA A 43 11.97 -9.20 -9.19
CA ALA A 43 13.29 -9.78 -9.47
C ALA A 43 13.30 -11.30 -9.20
N SER A 44 14.20 -12.04 -9.86
CA SER A 44 14.32 -13.48 -9.66
C SER A 44 14.46 -13.83 -8.17
N GLY A 45 13.62 -14.76 -7.69
CA GLY A 45 13.55 -15.16 -6.28
C GLY A 45 12.76 -14.21 -5.36
N SER A 46 12.38 -13.01 -5.82
CA SER A 46 11.55 -12.08 -5.05
C SER A 46 10.10 -12.55 -4.95
N GLN A 47 9.46 -12.28 -3.82
CA GLN A 47 8.03 -12.51 -3.60
C GLN A 47 7.20 -11.23 -3.81
N GLY A 48 7.72 -10.22 -4.53
CA GLY A 48 7.06 -8.92 -4.69
C GLY A 48 7.63 -7.89 -3.72
N TRP A 49 7.27 -7.98 -2.44
CA TRP A 49 7.83 -7.12 -1.40
C TRP A 49 8.91 -7.86 -0.59
N PRO A 50 10.00 -7.20 -0.11
CA PRO A 50 10.37 -5.80 -0.30
C PRO A 50 11.05 -5.51 -1.65
N LEU A 51 10.97 -4.25 -2.07
CA LEU A 51 11.60 -3.74 -3.30
C LEU A 51 13.10 -4.06 -3.34
N LYS A 52 13.56 -4.60 -4.47
CA LYS A 52 14.94 -4.96 -4.73
C LYS A 52 15.67 -3.88 -5.53
N SER A 53 16.98 -3.83 -5.32
CA SER A 53 17.91 -3.10 -6.17
C SER A 53 18.35 -3.98 -7.34
N PHE A 54 18.67 -3.37 -8.47
CA PHE A 54 19.26 -4.04 -9.61
C PHE A 54 20.17 -3.07 -10.41
N PRO A 55 21.13 -3.58 -11.19
CA PRO A 55 22.04 -2.75 -11.98
C PRO A 55 21.30 -1.82 -12.96
N GLY A 56 21.74 -0.55 -13.07
CA GLY A 56 21.13 0.42 -13.98
C GLY A 56 19.79 1.02 -13.53
N LYS A 57 19.26 0.63 -12.36
CA LYS A 57 17.98 1.16 -11.83
C LYS A 57 17.93 2.68 -11.77
N GLN A 58 18.98 3.33 -11.27
CA GLN A 58 19.02 4.79 -11.14
C GLN A 58 19.08 5.48 -12.50
N GLU A 59 19.85 4.94 -13.46
CA GLU A 59 19.92 5.45 -14.83
C GLU A 59 18.54 5.38 -15.50
N LEU A 60 17.83 4.26 -15.35
CA LEU A 60 16.48 4.07 -15.87
C LEU A 60 15.46 5.01 -15.24
N LEU A 61 15.54 5.27 -13.93
CA LEU A 61 14.69 6.25 -13.25
C LEU A 61 14.97 7.67 -13.76
N THR A 62 16.24 8.08 -13.86
CA THR A 62 16.64 9.39 -14.39
C THR A 62 16.13 9.57 -15.83
N LYS A 63 16.29 8.54 -16.67
CA LYS A 63 15.76 8.53 -18.03
C LYS A 63 14.24 8.67 -18.03
N ALA A 64 13.52 7.91 -17.21
CA ALA A 64 12.07 7.99 -17.12
C ALA A 64 11.60 9.40 -16.69
N MET A 65 12.24 10.01 -15.69
CA MET A 65 11.94 11.38 -15.23
C MET A 65 12.19 12.43 -16.31
N SER A 66 13.35 12.40 -16.99
CA SER A 66 13.65 13.33 -18.09
C SER A 66 12.64 13.25 -19.24
N LEU A 67 12.11 12.05 -19.49
CA LEU A 67 11.07 11.84 -20.49
C LEU A 67 9.71 12.35 -19.98
N ALA A 68 9.37 12.14 -18.70
CA ALA A 68 8.16 12.66 -18.06
C ALA A 68 8.06 14.18 -18.09
N GLN A 69 9.19 14.86 -17.91
CA GLN A 69 9.28 16.31 -18.01
C GLN A 69 8.81 16.86 -19.37
N ARG A 70 8.97 16.08 -20.44
CA ARG A 70 8.53 16.45 -21.80
C ARG A 70 7.03 16.25 -22.03
N VAL A 71 6.34 15.53 -21.14
CA VAL A 71 4.90 15.23 -21.25
C VAL A 71 4.07 16.30 -20.55
N SER A 72 4.26 16.47 -19.24
CA SER A 72 3.67 17.56 -18.45
C SER A 72 4.37 17.73 -17.12
N GLY A 73 4.26 18.92 -16.51
CA GLY A 73 4.79 19.19 -15.17
C GLY A 73 4.15 18.31 -14.09
N THR A 74 2.83 18.06 -14.18
CA THR A 74 2.09 17.20 -13.24
C THR A 74 2.54 15.74 -13.34
N PHE A 75 2.69 15.22 -14.56
CA PHE A 75 3.16 13.85 -14.79
C PHE A 75 4.61 13.66 -14.34
N HIS A 76 5.47 14.66 -14.60
CA HIS A 76 6.83 14.69 -14.08
C HIS A 76 6.86 14.69 -12.55
N ALA A 77 6.06 15.51 -11.89
CA ALA A 77 6.02 15.59 -10.43
C ALA A 77 5.52 14.28 -9.80
N SER A 78 4.48 13.67 -10.38
CA SER A 78 3.97 12.34 -10.02
C SER A 78 5.07 11.28 -10.11
N LEU A 79 5.77 11.20 -11.24
CA LEU A 79 6.85 10.24 -11.44
C LEU A 79 8.05 10.50 -10.52
N CYS A 80 8.38 11.76 -10.23
CA CYS A 80 9.44 12.12 -9.28
C CYS A 80 9.11 11.62 -7.86
N ALA A 81 7.85 11.72 -7.43
CA ALA A 81 7.43 11.17 -6.14
C ALA A 81 7.59 9.64 -6.09
N GLU A 82 7.16 8.94 -7.14
CA GLU A 82 7.31 7.49 -7.28
C GLU A 82 8.79 7.06 -7.35
N ALA A 83 9.60 7.76 -8.13
CA ALA A 83 11.03 7.49 -8.30
C ALA A 83 11.80 7.65 -6.98
N LYS A 84 11.47 8.67 -6.18
CA LYS A 84 12.00 8.81 -4.81
C LYS A 84 11.68 7.55 -4.01
N ILE A 85 10.43 7.09 -3.97
CA ILE A 85 10.06 5.90 -3.20
C ILE A 85 10.82 4.66 -3.69
N LEU A 86 10.97 4.50 -5.01
CA LEU A 86 11.68 3.38 -5.64
C LEU A 86 13.19 3.42 -5.45
N SER A 87 13.79 4.58 -5.13
CA SER A 87 15.22 4.66 -4.84
C SER A 87 15.56 3.73 -3.66
N ASN A 88 16.73 3.08 -3.74
CA ASN A 88 17.17 2.13 -2.72
C ASN A 88 17.73 2.82 -1.47
N GLU A 89 17.80 4.14 -1.47
CA GLU A 89 18.27 4.92 -0.33
C GLU A 89 17.33 4.74 0.85
N HIS A 90 17.93 4.63 2.03
CA HIS A 90 17.19 4.67 3.28
C HIS A 90 16.47 6.01 3.41
N LYS A 91 15.19 5.97 3.73
CA LYS A 91 14.36 7.17 3.93
C LYS A 91 13.88 7.21 5.36
N SER A 92 13.94 8.40 5.93
CA SER A 92 13.31 8.74 7.19
C SER A 92 11.78 8.67 7.06
N LEU A 93 11.08 8.60 8.20
CA LEU A 93 9.61 8.60 8.22
C LEU A 93 9.06 9.89 7.59
N SER A 94 9.70 11.02 7.88
CA SER A 94 9.35 12.31 7.29
C SER A 94 9.44 12.28 5.77
N GLU A 95 10.54 11.78 5.21
CA GLU A 95 10.70 11.69 3.75
C GLU A 95 9.67 10.76 3.11
N LEU A 96 9.37 9.62 3.74
CA LEU A 96 8.34 8.70 3.27
C LEU A 96 6.95 9.33 3.32
N MET A 97 6.65 10.10 4.37
CA MET A 97 5.39 10.80 4.51
C MET A 97 5.24 11.92 3.50
N GLN A 98 6.31 12.66 3.22
CA GLN A 98 6.34 13.64 2.14
C GLN A 98 6.14 13.00 0.77
N CYS A 99 6.71 11.80 0.55
CA CYS A 99 6.44 11.04 -0.66
C CYS A 99 4.96 10.63 -0.75
N HIS A 100 4.33 10.20 0.36
CA HIS A 100 2.91 9.88 0.40
C HIS A 100 2.04 11.10 0.07
N ILE A 101 2.26 12.24 0.75
CA ILE A 101 1.53 13.49 0.52
C ILE A 101 1.68 13.96 -0.93
N SER A 102 2.91 13.95 -1.46
CA SER A 102 3.17 14.31 -2.86
C SER A 102 2.46 13.37 -3.82
N SER A 103 2.46 12.05 -3.53
CA SER A 103 1.80 11.06 -4.38
C SER A 103 0.30 11.31 -4.43
N LYS A 104 -0.32 11.58 -3.27
CA LYS A 104 -1.74 11.95 -3.18
C LYS A 104 -2.07 13.24 -3.91
N GLN A 105 -1.23 14.27 -3.79
CA GLN A 105 -1.38 15.54 -4.50
C GLN A 105 -1.34 15.38 -6.02
N TYR A 106 -0.53 14.44 -6.52
CA TYR A 106 -0.39 14.15 -7.95
C TYR A 106 -1.11 12.87 -8.40
N GLU A 107 -2.07 12.39 -7.60
CA GLU A 107 -2.95 11.23 -7.88
C GLU A 107 -2.19 9.94 -8.27
N SER A 108 -0.97 9.79 -7.73
CA SER A 108 -0.12 8.62 -7.91
C SER A 108 -0.52 7.50 -6.94
N HIS A 109 -1.44 6.64 -7.39
CA HIS A 109 -1.87 5.48 -6.62
C HIS A 109 -0.71 4.50 -6.34
N VAL A 110 0.25 4.39 -7.27
CA VAL A 110 1.48 3.62 -7.08
C VAL A 110 2.33 4.22 -5.97
N GLY A 111 2.55 5.53 -5.99
CA GLY A 111 3.31 6.23 -4.97
C GLY A 111 2.64 6.15 -3.60
N GLU A 112 1.32 6.29 -3.52
CA GLU A 112 0.55 6.15 -2.29
C GLU A 112 0.73 4.77 -1.67
N VAL A 113 0.47 3.69 -2.42
CA VAL A 113 0.57 2.32 -1.92
C VAL A 113 2.00 1.95 -1.52
N LEU A 114 3.00 2.32 -2.33
CA LEU A 114 4.40 2.01 -2.03
C LEU A 114 4.91 2.79 -0.82
N SER A 115 4.55 4.08 -0.69
CA SER A 115 4.96 4.91 0.45
C SER A 115 4.34 4.43 1.76
N ILE A 116 3.04 4.10 1.78
CA ILE A 116 2.37 3.50 2.94
C ILE A 116 3.04 2.19 3.34
N ARG A 117 3.33 1.31 2.36
CA ARG A 117 4.00 0.03 2.65
C ARG A 117 5.38 0.22 3.27
N LYS A 118 6.15 1.22 2.82
CA LYS A 118 7.44 1.60 3.41
C LYS A 118 7.29 2.22 4.80
N LEU A 119 6.27 3.05 5.04
CA LEU A 119 5.99 3.61 6.37
C LEU A 119 5.70 2.48 7.37
N LEU A 120 4.91 1.47 6.98
CA LEU A 120 4.69 0.27 7.81
C LEU A 120 6.01 -0.47 8.09
N ASP A 121 6.84 -0.70 7.07
CA ASP A 121 8.16 -1.31 7.28
C ASP A 121 9.06 -0.51 8.23
N ALA A 122 9.00 0.82 8.17
CA ALA A 122 9.73 1.69 9.09
C ALA A 122 9.23 1.52 10.53
N HIS A 123 7.90 1.51 10.73
CA HIS A 123 7.30 1.21 12.04
C HIS A 123 7.78 -0.14 12.59
N PHE A 124 7.72 -1.21 11.77
CA PHE A 124 8.10 -2.55 12.22
C PHE A 124 9.58 -2.72 12.55
N ARG A 125 10.45 -1.82 12.07
CA ARG A 125 11.89 -1.83 12.40
C ARG A 125 12.20 -1.11 13.70
N ILE A 126 11.32 -0.22 14.15
CA ILE A 126 11.53 0.56 15.37
C ILE A 126 11.15 -0.31 16.57
N LYS A 127 12.05 -0.39 17.55
CA LYS A 127 11.78 -1.11 18.81
C LYS A 127 10.61 -0.43 19.53
N SER A 128 9.72 -1.22 20.13
CA SER A 128 8.55 -0.72 20.87
C SER A 128 8.90 0.31 21.95
N ALA A 129 10.05 0.19 22.61
CA ALA A 129 10.53 1.15 23.61
C ALA A 129 10.83 2.56 23.08
N LYS A 130 10.97 2.73 21.76
CA LYS A 130 11.16 4.05 21.12
C LYS A 130 9.84 4.72 20.71
N TYR A 131 8.71 4.02 20.85
CA TYR A 131 7.41 4.63 20.59
C TYR A 131 7.06 5.59 21.70
N GLU A 132 6.61 6.78 21.30
CA GLU A 132 6.06 7.75 22.21
C GLU A 132 4.82 7.17 22.89
N LEU A 133 4.86 7.17 24.21
CA LEU A 133 3.79 6.73 25.08
C LEU A 133 2.71 7.81 25.09
N GLU A 134 1.56 7.50 24.51
CA GLU A 134 0.41 8.41 24.48
C GLU A 134 -0.56 8.05 25.62
N PRO A 135 -0.98 9.00 26.47
CA PRO A 135 -1.99 8.75 27.52
C PRO A 135 -3.30 8.23 26.95
N GLU A 136 -3.65 8.68 25.73
CA GLU A 136 -4.80 8.27 24.95
C GLU A 136 -4.36 8.01 23.50
N LEU A 137 -4.95 6.98 22.89
CA LEU A 137 -4.63 6.63 21.51
C LEU A 137 -5.39 7.55 20.55
N HIS A 138 -4.81 8.71 20.25
CA HIS A 138 -5.40 9.65 19.29
C HIS A 138 -5.06 9.23 17.85
N ILE A 139 -6.10 8.89 17.07
CA ILE A 139 -5.99 8.59 15.64
C ILE A 139 -6.49 9.81 14.85
N ASP A 140 -6.01 11.00 15.21
CA ASP A 140 -6.24 12.20 14.40
C ASP A 140 -5.25 12.21 13.23
N PRO A 141 -5.72 12.24 11.96
CA PRO A 141 -4.82 12.23 10.80
C PRO A 141 -3.80 13.36 10.82
N THR A 142 -4.20 14.59 11.21
CA THR A 142 -3.32 15.77 11.18
C THR A 142 -2.19 15.63 12.19
N LEU A 143 -2.50 15.19 13.40
CA LEU A 143 -1.52 14.91 14.45
C LEU A 143 -0.59 13.77 14.04
N CYS A 144 -1.12 12.71 13.42
CA CYS A 144 -0.31 11.59 12.94
C CYS A 144 0.66 12.04 11.83
N ILE A 145 0.18 12.83 10.86
CA ILE A 145 0.99 13.42 9.80
C ILE A 145 2.13 14.27 10.39
N ASP A 146 1.81 15.14 11.35
CA ASP A 146 2.79 16.02 12.02
C ASP A 146 3.88 15.21 12.74
N ARG A 147 3.49 14.20 13.54
CA ARG A 147 4.45 13.32 14.24
C ARG A 147 5.34 12.54 13.28
N ILE A 148 4.77 11.92 12.25
CA ILE A 148 5.56 11.17 11.24
C ILE A 148 6.53 12.13 10.53
N SER A 149 6.09 13.37 10.24
CA SER A 149 6.93 14.42 9.63
C SER A 149 8.07 14.88 10.55
N LYS A 150 7.95 14.68 11.86
CA LYS A 150 9.02 14.90 12.86
C LYS A 150 9.86 13.66 13.12
N ASN A 151 9.68 12.58 12.35
CA ASN A 151 10.30 11.27 12.56
C ASN A 151 9.95 10.60 13.88
N GLN A 152 8.79 10.95 14.44
CA GLN A 152 8.28 10.37 15.67
C GLN A 152 7.34 9.21 15.35
N VAL A 153 7.30 8.23 16.24
CA VAL A 153 6.35 7.11 16.16
C VAL A 153 5.61 6.96 17.47
N SER A 154 4.32 6.68 17.36
CA SER A 154 3.40 6.39 18.45
C SER A 154 2.43 5.29 18.05
N GLY A 155 1.64 4.80 19.02
CA GLY A 155 0.56 3.85 18.72
C GLY A 155 -0.40 4.42 17.69
N GLY A 156 -0.80 5.70 17.84
CA GLY A 156 -1.68 6.38 16.89
C GLY A 156 -1.13 6.38 15.47
N THR A 157 0.16 6.72 15.28
CA THR A 157 0.78 6.74 13.95
C THR A 157 0.81 5.38 13.26
N LEU A 158 1.10 4.29 14.00
CA LEU A 158 1.07 2.92 13.44
C LEU A 158 -0.35 2.57 12.95
N VAL A 159 -1.36 2.88 13.77
CA VAL A 159 -2.76 2.59 13.44
C VAL A 159 -3.24 3.44 12.27
N TYR A 160 -2.82 4.71 12.20
CA TYR A 160 -3.10 5.60 11.08
C TYR A 160 -2.53 5.05 9.77
N VAL A 161 -1.25 4.65 9.74
CA VAL A 161 -0.64 4.09 8.52
C VAL A 161 -1.28 2.75 8.15
N TRP A 162 -1.64 1.91 9.14
CA TRP A 162 -2.43 0.69 8.89
C TRP A 162 -3.81 1.01 8.28
N TYR A 163 -4.50 2.03 8.78
CA TYR A 163 -5.78 2.46 8.23
C TYR A 163 -5.65 2.85 6.75
N LEU A 164 -4.62 3.61 6.38
CA LEU A 164 -4.33 3.93 4.97
C LEU A 164 -4.08 2.67 4.13
N TRP A 165 -3.29 1.71 4.66
CA TRP A 165 -3.03 0.44 3.99
C TRP A 165 -4.31 -0.38 3.78
N LYS A 166 -5.16 -0.44 4.80
CA LYS A 166 -6.46 -1.10 4.76
C LYS A 166 -7.35 -0.49 3.67
N LEU A 167 -7.45 0.84 3.60
CA LEU A 167 -8.26 1.53 2.60
C LEU A 167 -7.84 1.16 1.18
N HIS A 168 -6.57 1.34 0.83
CA HIS A 168 -6.10 1.00 -0.51
C HIS A 168 -6.18 -0.50 -0.81
N SER A 169 -6.04 -1.37 0.19
CA SER A 169 -6.23 -2.81 -0.02
C SER A 169 -7.66 -3.13 -0.43
N LEU A 170 -8.66 -2.47 0.15
CA LEU A 170 -10.07 -2.62 -0.24
C LEU A 170 -10.33 -2.09 -1.65
N GLU A 171 -9.78 -0.93 -2.00
CA GLU A 171 -9.87 -0.37 -3.36
C GLU A 171 -9.26 -1.32 -4.40
N ILE A 172 -8.13 -1.97 -4.06
CA ILE A 172 -7.48 -2.95 -4.94
C ILE A 172 -8.33 -4.20 -5.08
N PHE A 173 -8.96 -4.70 -4.01
CA PHE A 173 -9.87 -5.83 -4.12
C PHE A 173 -11.07 -5.51 -5.01
N GLU A 174 -11.73 -4.38 -4.81
CA GLU A 174 -12.85 -3.93 -5.65
C GLU A 174 -12.43 -3.78 -7.12
N CYS A 175 -11.25 -3.22 -7.37
CA CYS A 175 -10.68 -3.10 -8.71
C CYS A 175 -10.39 -4.47 -9.34
N LEU A 176 -9.93 -5.46 -8.58
CA LEU A 176 -9.66 -6.80 -9.10
C LEU A 176 -10.96 -7.59 -9.31
N ASP A 177 -11.98 -7.38 -8.49
CA ASP A 177 -13.32 -7.97 -8.66
C ASP A 177 -14.00 -7.46 -9.94
N THR A 178 -13.93 -6.16 -10.20
CA THR A 178 -14.44 -5.55 -11.43
C THR A 178 -13.71 -6.07 -12.67
N LEU A 179 -12.37 -6.17 -12.62
CA LEU A 179 -11.56 -6.75 -13.70
C LEU A 179 -11.90 -8.22 -13.98
N GLU A 180 -12.14 -9.03 -12.94
CA GLU A 180 -12.54 -10.44 -13.12
C GLU A 180 -13.95 -10.57 -13.71
N ARG A 181 -14.85 -9.63 -13.42
CA ARG A 181 -16.22 -9.59 -13.97
C ARG A 181 -16.32 -8.90 -15.34
N LEU A 182 -15.20 -8.38 -15.87
CA LEU A 182 -15.15 -7.58 -17.09
C LEU A 182 -16.06 -6.35 -17.08
N ASP A 183 -16.31 -5.80 -15.89
CA ASP A 183 -17.12 -4.59 -15.69
C ASP A 183 -16.18 -3.38 -15.55
N PHE A 184 -15.89 -2.72 -16.68
CA PHE A 184 -14.83 -1.69 -16.77
C PHE A 184 -15.21 -0.32 -16.17
N ILE A 185 -16.24 -0.26 -15.34
CA ILE A 185 -16.83 0.99 -14.88
C ILE A 185 -16.32 1.28 -13.46
N ARG A 186 -15.26 2.13 -13.36
CA ARG A 186 -14.96 3.09 -12.24
C ARG A 186 -13.59 3.14 -11.56
N CYS A 187 -12.53 2.47 -12.02
CA CYS A 187 -11.26 2.50 -11.28
C CYS A 187 -9.99 2.77 -12.12
N GLU A 188 -9.94 3.82 -12.95
CA GLU A 188 -8.77 4.05 -13.84
C GLU A 188 -7.43 4.12 -13.08
N GLY A 189 -7.38 4.84 -11.94
CA GLY A 189 -6.19 4.95 -11.10
C GLY A 189 -5.74 3.62 -10.49
N THR A 190 -6.67 2.89 -9.85
CA THR A 190 -6.39 1.60 -9.21
C THR A 190 -6.09 0.49 -10.22
N VAL A 191 -6.72 0.51 -11.39
CA VAL A 191 -6.40 -0.41 -12.51
C VAL A 191 -4.97 -0.17 -12.98
N LYS A 192 -4.59 1.10 -13.18
CA LYS A 192 -3.22 1.46 -13.53
C LYS A 192 -2.24 1.00 -12.46
N LEU A 193 -2.55 1.21 -11.18
CA LEU A 193 -1.75 0.67 -10.07
C LEU A 193 -1.58 -0.85 -10.18
N CYS A 194 -2.66 -1.61 -10.33
CA CYS A 194 -2.61 -3.07 -10.40
C CYS A 194 -1.71 -3.53 -11.56
N PHE A 195 -1.93 -3.02 -12.77
CA PHE A 195 -1.10 -3.37 -13.92
C PHE A 195 0.37 -2.99 -13.74
N SER A 196 0.64 -1.81 -13.19
CA SER A 196 2.00 -1.34 -12.93
C SER A 196 2.71 -2.20 -11.89
N TYR A 197 2.03 -2.46 -10.77
CA TYR A 197 2.55 -3.24 -9.65
C TYR A 197 2.87 -4.66 -10.09
N PHE A 198 1.96 -5.33 -10.79
CA PHE A 198 2.16 -6.72 -11.23
C PHE A 198 2.98 -6.87 -12.52
N GLY A 199 3.35 -5.76 -13.18
CA GLY A 199 4.12 -5.79 -14.42
C GLY A 199 3.31 -6.36 -15.59
N VAL A 200 2.10 -5.85 -15.79
CA VAL A 200 1.16 -6.29 -16.81
C VAL A 200 0.75 -5.12 -17.71
N ARG A 201 0.43 -5.39 -18.98
CA ARG A 201 -0.17 -4.40 -19.90
C ARG A 201 -1.35 -4.98 -20.64
N LEU A 202 -2.42 -4.22 -20.82
CA LEU A 202 -3.51 -4.64 -21.70
C LEU A 202 -3.07 -4.60 -23.16
N ARG A 203 -3.48 -5.60 -23.94
CA ARG A 203 -3.40 -5.52 -25.40
C ARG A 203 -4.54 -4.67 -25.94
N HIS A 204 -4.23 -3.84 -26.94
CA HIS A 204 -5.15 -2.85 -27.51
C HIS A 204 -6.21 -3.47 -28.44
N ASP A 205 -6.08 -4.73 -28.82
CA ASP A 205 -6.92 -5.39 -29.83
C ASP A 205 -8.08 -6.19 -29.23
N LEU A 206 -7.93 -6.73 -28.02
CA LEU A 206 -8.94 -7.52 -27.32
C LEU A 206 -8.83 -7.22 -25.82
N SER A 207 -9.80 -6.48 -25.27
CA SER A 207 -9.90 -5.95 -23.90
C SER A 207 -9.88 -7.00 -22.76
N VAL A 208 -9.48 -8.23 -23.06
CA VAL A 208 -9.49 -9.38 -22.15
C VAL A 208 -8.08 -10.00 -22.03
N THR A 209 -7.08 -9.57 -22.81
CA THR A 209 -5.74 -10.19 -22.77
C THR A 209 -4.66 -9.24 -22.25
N CYS A 210 -3.98 -9.70 -21.21
CA CYS A 210 -2.86 -9.07 -20.53
C CYS A 210 -1.52 -9.61 -21.05
N LEU A 211 -0.60 -8.72 -21.42
CA LEU A 211 0.81 -9.00 -21.69
C LEU A 211 1.60 -8.98 -20.37
N LEU A 212 2.35 -10.04 -20.09
CA LEU A 212 3.23 -10.11 -18.92
C LEU A 212 4.61 -9.54 -19.26
N LEU A 213 5.06 -8.53 -18.49
CA LEU A 213 6.41 -7.97 -18.61
C LEU A 213 7.46 -8.87 -17.96
N ASN A 214 7.06 -9.64 -16.96
CA ASN A 214 7.91 -10.61 -16.27
C ASN A 214 7.12 -11.92 -16.03
N PRO A 215 7.20 -12.88 -16.96
CA PRO A 215 6.50 -14.16 -16.85
C PRO A 215 6.98 -15.06 -15.71
N ASP A 216 8.15 -14.76 -15.13
CA ASP A 216 8.75 -15.54 -14.03
C ASP A 216 8.48 -14.94 -12.65
N ALA A 217 7.70 -13.85 -12.59
CA ALA A 217 7.30 -13.21 -11.35
C ALA A 217 6.56 -14.19 -10.42
N ALA A 218 6.80 -14.09 -9.11
CA ALA A 218 6.26 -15.04 -8.14
C ALA A 218 4.73 -15.15 -8.16
N TRP A 219 4.02 -14.03 -8.34
CA TRP A 219 2.56 -14.03 -8.40
C TRP A 219 2.00 -14.84 -9.59
N VAL A 220 2.76 -14.97 -10.69
CA VAL A 220 2.36 -15.76 -11.87
C VAL A 220 2.28 -17.25 -11.54
N ARG A 221 2.97 -17.72 -10.49
CA ARG A 221 2.86 -19.10 -10.01
C ARG A 221 1.46 -19.45 -9.49
N ASN A 222 0.65 -18.45 -9.15
CA ASN A 222 -0.74 -18.61 -8.76
C ASN A 222 -1.70 -18.75 -9.97
N VAL A 223 -1.19 -18.64 -11.19
CA VAL A 223 -1.95 -18.78 -12.43
C VAL A 223 -1.85 -20.22 -12.93
N ASP A 224 -2.99 -20.81 -13.31
CA ASP A 224 -2.97 -22.07 -14.05
C ASP A 224 -2.39 -21.85 -15.45
N LYS A 225 -1.31 -22.59 -15.74
CA LYS A 225 -0.53 -22.48 -16.98
C LYS A 225 -1.37 -22.68 -18.25
N ARG A 226 -2.52 -23.36 -18.17
CA ARG A 226 -3.45 -23.55 -19.30
C ARG A 226 -4.02 -22.23 -19.83
N PHE A 227 -4.08 -21.20 -18.98
CA PHE A 227 -4.58 -19.88 -19.36
C PHE A 227 -3.48 -18.92 -19.80
N MET A 228 -2.24 -19.40 -19.89
CA MET A 228 -1.10 -18.64 -20.37
C MET A 228 -0.77 -19.04 -21.80
N LEU A 229 -0.78 -18.06 -22.71
CA LEU A 229 -0.33 -18.28 -24.08
C LEU A 229 1.10 -17.78 -24.21
N ARG A 230 1.99 -18.66 -24.67
CA ARG A 230 3.39 -18.33 -24.94
C ARG A 230 3.60 -18.35 -26.44
N HIS A 231 3.95 -17.20 -27.01
CA HIS A 231 4.33 -17.09 -28.41
C HIS A 231 5.67 -16.38 -28.53
N ARG A 232 6.71 -17.11 -28.95
CA ARG A 232 8.10 -16.61 -28.97
C ARG A 232 8.49 -16.11 -27.56
N ASN A 233 8.92 -14.85 -27.46
CA ASN A 233 9.35 -14.21 -26.21
C ASN A 233 8.20 -13.45 -25.50
N VAL A 234 6.96 -13.66 -25.92
CA VAL A 234 5.79 -12.94 -25.42
C VAL A 234 4.89 -13.92 -24.68
N VAL A 235 4.55 -13.58 -23.45
CA VAL A 235 3.61 -14.34 -22.64
C VAL A 235 2.38 -13.50 -22.37
N THR A 236 1.21 -14.04 -22.68
CA THR A 236 -0.07 -13.39 -22.44
C THR A 236 -0.95 -14.21 -21.51
N LEU A 237 -1.86 -13.55 -20.82
CA LEU A 237 -2.76 -14.09 -19.82
C LEU A 237 -4.13 -13.43 -19.97
N ASP A 238 -5.22 -14.18 -19.84
CA ASP A 238 -6.56 -13.59 -19.77
C ASP A 238 -6.68 -12.69 -18.51
N ALA A 239 -7.29 -11.52 -18.66
CA ALA A 239 -7.43 -10.50 -17.63
C ALA A 239 -8.13 -11.00 -16.37
N ARG A 240 -9.04 -11.98 -16.49
CA ARG A 240 -9.74 -12.61 -15.36
C ARG A 240 -8.80 -13.48 -14.55
N HIS A 241 -7.96 -14.27 -15.23
CA HIS A 241 -6.94 -15.08 -14.58
C HIS A 241 -5.80 -14.24 -13.99
N PHE A 242 -5.47 -13.11 -14.62
CA PHE A 242 -4.64 -12.07 -14.00
C PHE A 242 -5.29 -11.55 -12.71
N ALA A 243 -6.54 -11.10 -12.78
CA ALA A 243 -7.23 -10.49 -11.65
C ALA A 243 -7.33 -11.45 -10.46
N SER A 244 -7.71 -12.71 -10.72
CA SER A 244 -7.76 -13.78 -9.71
C SER A 244 -6.41 -14.03 -9.04
N ALA A 245 -5.32 -14.15 -9.81
CA ALA A 245 -3.98 -14.39 -9.27
C ALA A 245 -3.42 -13.17 -8.52
N ALA A 246 -3.66 -11.96 -9.02
CA ALA A 246 -3.32 -10.70 -8.38
C ALA A 246 -4.07 -10.55 -7.04
N ARG A 247 -5.36 -10.90 -6.99
CA ARG A 247 -6.17 -10.86 -5.78
C ARG A 247 -5.64 -11.83 -4.74
N LYS A 248 -5.34 -13.07 -5.15
CA LYS A 248 -4.72 -14.07 -4.27
C LYS A 248 -3.41 -13.56 -3.66
N TYR A 249 -2.54 -12.94 -4.46
CA TYR A 249 -1.32 -12.31 -3.94
C TYR A 249 -1.65 -11.19 -2.95
N TRP A 250 -2.60 -10.32 -3.27
CA TRP A 250 -2.91 -9.17 -2.42
C TRP A 250 -3.52 -9.59 -1.08
N HIS A 251 -4.32 -10.65 -1.04
CA HIS A 251 -4.78 -11.27 0.21
C HIS A 251 -3.61 -11.77 1.07
N GLN A 252 -2.60 -12.38 0.46
CA GLN A 252 -1.40 -12.84 1.17
C GLN A 252 -0.56 -11.67 1.71
N GLU A 253 -0.44 -10.58 0.94
CA GLU A 253 0.26 -9.38 1.40
C GLU A 253 -0.50 -8.70 2.53
N LEU A 254 -1.84 -8.59 2.44
CA LEU A 254 -2.67 -8.04 3.50
C LEU A 254 -2.55 -8.85 4.80
N LEU A 255 -2.58 -10.19 4.70
CA LEU A 255 -2.38 -11.09 5.83
C LEU A 255 -1.01 -10.87 6.47
N SER A 256 0.05 -10.87 5.66
CA SER A 256 1.44 -10.67 6.11
C SER A 256 1.63 -9.34 6.84
N VAL A 257 1.14 -8.25 6.25
CA VAL A 257 1.20 -6.91 6.85
C VAL A 257 0.35 -6.84 8.12
N GLY A 258 -0.87 -7.36 8.09
CA GLY A 258 -1.79 -7.36 9.22
C GLY A 258 -1.22 -8.10 10.43
N LEU A 259 -0.59 -9.27 10.22
CA LEU A 259 0.10 -9.99 11.28
C LEU A 259 1.23 -9.17 11.90
N ARG A 260 2.03 -8.46 11.10
CA ARG A 260 3.11 -7.59 11.62
C ARG A 260 2.58 -6.38 12.37
N VAL A 261 1.44 -5.81 11.96
CA VAL A 261 0.76 -4.75 12.72
C VAL A 261 0.29 -5.28 14.08
N LEU A 262 -0.32 -6.46 14.12
CA LEU A 262 -0.74 -7.11 15.37
C LEU A 262 0.45 -7.42 16.28
N GLU A 263 1.57 -7.90 15.73
CA GLU A 263 2.81 -8.12 16.49
C GLU A 263 3.35 -6.81 17.09
N ALA A 264 3.35 -5.72 16.31
CA ALA A 264 3.79 -4.40 16.77
C ALA A 264 2.86 -3.84 17.86
N LEU A 265 1.53 -3.90 17.65
CA LEU A 265 0.55 -3.48 18.65
C LEU A 265 0.65 -4.30 19.93
N HIS A 266 0.90 -5.60 19.84
CA HIS A 266 1.10 -6.46 21.00
C HIS A 266 2.37 -6.10 21.76
N ALA A 267 3.44 -5.75 21.06
CA ALA A 267 4.66 -5.25 21.69
C ALA A 267 4.43 -3.91 22.42
N LEU A 268 3.67 -3.00 21.84
CA LEU A 268 3.28 -1.73 22.48
C LEU A 268 2.39 -1.96 23.71
N TYR A 269 1.44 -2.88 23.60
CA TYR A 269 0.62 -3.30 24.73
C TYR A 269 1.48 -3.85 25.88
N LYS A 270 2.44 -4.73 25.60
CA LYS A 270 3.34 -5.25 26.65
C LYS A 270 4.16 -4.13 27.31
N CYS A 271 4.62 -3.15 26.55
CA CYS A 271 5.33 -1.99 27.11
C CYS A 271 4.43 -1.14 28.02
N SER A 272 3.12 -1.03 27.72
CA SER A 272 2.16 -0.31 28.57
C SER A 272 1.71 -1.08 29.82
N LEU A 273 2.14 -2.32 30.00
CA LEU A 273 1.97 -3.05 31.27
C LEU A 273 3.02 -2.65 32.31
N VAL A 274 4.22 -2.26 31.87
CA VAL A 274 5.35 -1.90 32.74
C VAL A 274 5.21 -0.46 33.26
N ASN A 275 4.61 0.42 32.45
CA ASN A 275 4.27 1.78 32.83
C ASN A 275 2.74 1.90 32.75
N PRO A 276 2.00 2.08 33.86
CA PRO A 276 0.54 1.95 33.94
C PRO A 276 -0.22 3.12 33.27
N LEU A 277 0.18 3.47 32.04
CA LEU A 277 -0.59 4.27 31.11
C LEU A 277 -2.06 3.86 31.16
N SER A 278 -2.91 4.86 30.99
CA SER A 278 -4.34 4.80 31.26
C SER A 278 -4.96 3.46 30.82
N LYS A 279 -5.84 2.90 31.67
CA LYS A 279 -6.67 1.74 31.30
C LYS A 279 -7.38 1.94 29.96
N TYR A 280 -7.60 3.21 29.58
CA TYR A 280 -8.12 3.62 28.29
C TYR A 280 -7.18 3.27 27.12
N TYR A 281 -5.88 3.56 27.19
CA TYR A 281 -4.91 3.14 26.16
C TYR A 281 -4.92 1.62 25.96
N GLN A 282 -4.90 0.85 27.04
CA GLN A 282 -4.96 -0.61 26.99
C GLN A 282 -6.27 -1.11 26.34
N LYS A 283 -7.40 -0.46 26.65
CA LYS A 283 -8.70 -0.73 26.01
C LYS A 283 -8.66 -0.46 24.52
N CYS A 284 -8.15 0.69 24.09
CA CYS A 284 -8.05 1.06 22.68
C CYS A 284 -7.19 0.06 21.89
N VAL A 285 -6.02 -0.29 22.41
CA VAL A 285 -5.13 -1.27 21.76
C VAL A 285 -5.79 -2.65 21.68
N SER A 286 -6.60 -3.04 22.66
CA SER A 286 -7.32 -4.33 22.65
C SER A 286 -8.43 -4.38 21.61
N ASN A 287 -9.24 -3.30 21.50
CA ASN A 287 -10.25 -3.16 20.46
C ASN A 287 -9.61 -3.23 19.07
N LEU A 288 -8.49 -2.51 18.89
CA LEU A 288 -7.76 -2.54 17.62
C LEU A 288 -7.20 -3.92 17.29
N HIS A 289 -6.70 -4.68 18.26
CA HIS A 289 -6.31 -6.07 18.01
C HIS A 289 -7.48 -6.88 17.47
N PHE A 290 -8.66 -6.78 18.07
CA PHE A 290 -9.84 -7.48 17.60
C PHE A 290 -10.23 -7.06 16.19
N ASP A 291 -10.37 -5.75 15.95
CA ASP A 291 -10.80 -5.17 14.67
C ASP A 291 -9.85 -5.54 13.53
N ILE A 292 -8.54 -5.42 13.77
CA ILE A 292 -7.51 -5.75 12.78
C ILE A 292 -7.49 -7.25 12.53
N THR A 293 -7.54 -8.07 13.58
CA THR A 293 -7.52 -9.53 13.42
C THR A 293 -8.73 -10.02 12.65
N LYS A 294 -9.93 -9.51 12.97
CA LYS A 294 -11.16 -9.85 12.25
C LYS A 294 -11.13 -9.37 10.80
N PHE A 295 -10.68 -8.14 10.57
CA PHE A 295 -10.54 -7.63 9.21
C PHE A 295 -9.60 -8.49 8.36
N VAL A 296 -8.43 -8.83 8.90
CA VAL A 296 -7.44 -9.68 8.22
C VAL A 296 -8.01 -11.08 7.98
N GLU A 297 -8.62 -11.70 8.99
CA GLU A 297 -9.24 -13.04 8.89
C GLU A 297 -10.32 -13.09 7.79
N SER A 298 -11.23 -12.10 7.76
CA SER A 298 -12.30 -12.02 6.76
C SER A 298 -11.80 -11.75 5.33
N ASN A 299 -10.62 -11.15 5.19
CA ASN A 299 -10.03 -10.78 3.90
C ASN A 299 -8.75 -11.58 3.62
N SER A 300 -8.64 -12.81 4.10
CA SER A 300 -7.52 -13.69 3.77
C SER A 300 -8.01 -14.96 3.08
N LEU A 301 -7.34 -15.35 2.00
CA LEU A 301 -7.59 -16.60 1.28
C LEU A 301 -6.45 -17.58 1.53
N ASP A 302 -6.77 -18.88 1.62
CA ASP A 302 -5.79 -19.96 1.78
C ASP A 302 -4.77 -19.74 2.92
N ILE A 303 -5.26 -19.33 4.10
CA ILE A 303 -4.43 -19.05 5.28
C ILE A 303 -3.66 -20.32 5.68
N LYS A 304 -2.34 -20.22 5.82
CA LYS A 304 -1.51 -21.32 6.33
C LYS A 304 -1.92 -21.63 7.77
N LYS A 305 -1.88 -22.92 8.15
CA LYS A 305 -2.24 -23.38 9.50
C LYS A 305 -1.54 -22.62 10.62
N ASP A 306 -0.26 -22.27 10.43
CA ASP A 306 0.51 -21.50 11.41
C ASP A 306 0.03 -20.05 11.52
N ASP A 307 -0.32 -19.41 10.40
CA ASP A 307 -0.86 -18.05 10.39
C ASP A 307 -2.28 -18.01 10.97
N THR A 308 -3.11 -19.03 10.70
CA THR A 308 -4.41 -19.21 11.37
C THR A 308 -4.24 -19.29 12.88
N ARG A 309 -3.26 -20.07 13.36
CA ARG A 309 -2.96 -20.16 14.80
C ARG A 309 -2.53 -18.82 15.37
N LYS A 310 -1.72 -18.03 14.64
CA LYS A 310 -1.34 -16.67 15.07
C LYS A 310 -2.55 -15.76 15.20
N LEU A 311 -3.43 -15.73 14.20
CA LEU A 311 -4.66 -14.92 14.25
C LEU A 311 -5.56 -15.35 15.42
N GLN A 312 -5.74 -16.66 15.63
CA GLN A 312 -6.49 -17.19 16.78
C GLN A 312 -5.88 -16.76 18.12
N ASN A 313 -4.55 -16.78 18.23
CA ASN A 313 -3.87 -16.30 19.43
C ASN A 313 -4.13 -14.81 19.66
N PHE A 314 -4.09 -13.96 18.61
CA PHE A 314 -4.42 -12.54 18.74
C PHE A 314 -5.89 -12.30 19.11
N LEU A 315 -6.83 -13.08 18.57
CA LEU A 315 -8.23 -13.05 19.00
C LEU A 315 -8.39 -13.42 20.47
N GLN A 316 -7.76 -14.51 20.91
CA GLN A 316 -7.82 -14.94 22.31
C GLN A 316 -7.17 -13.93 23.27
N LEU A 317 -6.10 -13.26 22.82
CA LEU A 317 -5.50 -12.16 23.58
C LEU A 317 -6.50 -11.01 23.71
N SER A 318 -7.18 -10.63 22.63
CA SER A 318 -8.20 -9.57 22.66
C SER A 318 -9.34 -9.88 23.64
N THR A 319 -9.82 -11.13 23.72
CA THR A 319 -10.89 -11.53 24.66
C THR A 319 -10.45 -11.47 26.12
N LYS A 320 -9.21 -11.91 26.43
CA LYS A 320 -8.64 -11.78 27.78
C LYS A 320 -8.51 -10.32 28.21
N TYR A 321 -8.26 -9.41 27.27
CA TYR A 321 -8.24 -8.00 27.59
C TYR A 321 -9.63 -7.42 27.86
N PHE A 322 -10.67 -7.86 27.13
CA PHE A 322 -12.05 -7.49 27.43
C PHE A 322 -12.45 -7.88 28.86
N GLU A 323 -12.03 -9.06 29.33
CA GLU A 323 -12.25 -9.51 30.72
C GLU A 323 -11.57 -8.61 31.77
N ILE A 324 -10.40 -8.05 31.46
CA ILE A 324 -9.65 -7.15 32.36
C ILE A 324 -10.27 -5.74 32.41
N VAL A 325 -10.79 -5.27 31.28
CA VAL A 325 -11.35 -3.93 31.10
C VAL A 325 -12.81 -3.87 31.59
N PHE A 326 -13.59 -4.91 31.33
CA PHE A 326 -14.96 -5.09 31.82
C PHE A 326 -14.98 -6.32 32.74
N PRO A 327 -14.61 -6.17 34.03
CA PRO A 327 -14.76 -7.28 34.96
C PRO A 327 -16.24 -7.66 34.98
N PHE A 328 -16.52 -8.94 34.72
CA PHE A 328 -17.88 -9.49 34.69
C PHE A 328 -18.68 -9.28 36.00
N ASP A 329 -18.06 -8.77 37.07
CA ASP A 329 -18.73 -8.38 38.32
C ASP A 329 -19.14 -6.88 38.29
N PRO A 330 -20.46 -6.57 38.22
CA PRO A 330 -20.99 -5.21 38.26
C PRO A 330 -20.53 -4.41 39.49
N ARG A 331 -20.23 -5.08 40.61
CA ARG A 331 -19.81 -4.44 41.87
C ARG A 331 -18.39 -3.88 41.79
N VAL A 332 -17.52 -4.49 40.98
CA VAL A 332 -16.15 -4.01 40.74
C VAL A 332 -16.16 -2.76 39.85
N CYS A 333 -17.06 -2.71 38.87
CA CYS A 333 -17.29 -1.53 38.03
C CYS A 333 -17.81 -0.34 38.85
N ILE A 334 -18.80 -0.56 39.73
CA ILE A 334 -19.36 0.48 40.61
C ILE A 334 -18.30 1.01 41.59
N ARG A 335 -17.51 0.13 42.23
CA ARG A 335 -16.41 0.55 43.12
C ARG A 335 -15.34 1.39 42.41
N ARG A 336 -14.98 1.04 41.17
CA ARG A 336 -14.01 1.82 40.37
C ARG A 336 -14.56 3.19 39.94
N TYR A 337 -15.86 3.27 39.65
CA TYR A 337 -16.52 4.54 39.31
C TYR A 337 -16.60 5.48 40.52
N ILE A 338 -16.84 4.94 41.71
CA ILE A 338 -16.85 5.69 42.98
C ILE A 338 -15.43 6.20 43.33
N SER A 339 -14.40 5.36 43.21
CA SER A 339 -13.01 5.77 43.51
C SER A 339 -12.47 6.84 42.56
N LEU A 340 -12.92 6.88 41.30
CA LEU A 340 -12.54 7.93 40.33
C LEU A 340 -13.17 9.28 40.69
N ARG A 341 -14.41 9.30 41.20
CA ARG A 341 -15.04 10.54 41.70
C ARG A 341 -14.39 11.06 42.97
N GLU A 342 -13.92 10.18 43.84
CA GLU A 342 -13.25 10.58 45.09
C GLU A 342 -11.87 11.21 44.85
N SER A 343 -11.19 10.89 43.74
CA SER A 343 -9.92 11.50 43.35
C SER A 343 -10.04 12.86 42.65
N GLU A 344 -11.25 13.28 42.25
CA GLU A 344 -11.51 14.55 41.55
C GLU A 344 -12.06 15.66 42.45
N LEU A 345 -12.25 15.42 43.75
CA LEU A 345 -12.63 16.46 44.69
C LEU A 345 -11.37 17.19 45.19
N PRO A 346 -11.20 18.50 44.92
CA PRO A 346 -10.13 19.27 45.54
C PRO A 346 -10.38 19.29 47.05
N ARG A 347 -9.37 18.89 47.83
CA ARG A 347 -9.38 19.12 49.28
C ARG A 347 -9.32 20.64 49.51
N ILE A 348 -10.48 21.24 49.73
CA ILE A 348 -10.60 22.58 50.29
C ILE A 348 -10.22 22.43 51.77
N TYR A 349 -9.08 23.01 52.15
CA TYR A 349 -8.77 23.38 53.53
C TYR A 349 -8.60 24.89 53.58
#